data_AF-A0A842SIK5-F1
#
_entry.id   AF-A0A842SIK5-F1
#
_cell.length_a   1.000
_cell.length_b   1.000
_cell.length_c   1.000
_cell.angle_alpha   90.00
_cell.angle_beta   90.00
_cell.angle_gamma   90.00
#
_symmetry.space_group_name_H-M   'P 1'
#
loop_
_entity.id
_entity.type
_entity.pdbx_description
1 polymer ?
#
loop_
_entity_poly.entity_id
_entity_poly.type
_entity_poly.pdbx_seq_one_letter_code
_entity_poly.pdbx_strand_id
1 'polypeptide(L)'
;MCTLKLGDKNMTLTIDTAEEGFEMVLKDYQELALRYLWRLDGEGASSRDVWMQVNEDLKGGRSISRASIINFLNDMVDEGVLSYTETTGKGGHRRIYSAKYNEAEYKQYIARTVLKNLLRDFPDATRTVLKQVE
;
A
#
# COMPACT_ATOMS: atom_id res chain seq x y z
N MET A 1 -9.33 19.38 3.61
CA MET A 1 -9.07 18.04 3.05
C MET A 1 -8.51 18.24 1.64
N CYS A 2 -7.21 18.10 1.44
CA CYS A 2 -6.57 18.33 0.15
C CYS A 2 -6.37 16.97 -0.53
N THR A 3 -7.08 16.72 -1.63
CA THR A 3 -7.02 15.46 -2.38
C THR A 3 -6.12 15.65 -3.60
N LEU A 4 -4.90 15.10 -3.57
CA LEU A 4 -3.98 15.10 -4.71
C LEU A 4 -4.25 13.85 -5.58
N LYS A 5 -4.40 14.02 -6.90
CA LYS A 5 -4.51 12.91 -7.88
C LYS A 5 -3.28 12.91 -8.79
N LEU A 6 -2.64 11.75 -8.99
CA LEU A 6 -1.52 11.55 -9.92
C LEU A 6 -1.71 10.32 -10.80
N GLY A 7 -1.18 10.42 -12.04
CA GLY A 7 -0.60 9.34 -12.88
C GLY A 7 -1.48 8.13 -13.18
N ASP A 8 -1.92 7.99 -14.44
CA ASP A 8 -2.56 6.80 -15.03
C ASP A 8 -3.22 5.82 -14.04
N LYS A 9 -4.18 6.36 -13.25
CA LYS A 9 -5.21 5.68 -12.44
C LYS A 9 -4.70 4.51 -11.56
N ASN A 10 -4.70 4.61 -10.23
CA ASN A 10 -5.96 4.66 -9.48
C ASN A 10 -5.86 5.05 -7.99
N MET A 11 -4.68 5.20 -7.36
CA MET A 11 -4.66 5.39 -5.90
C MET A 11 -4.51 6.86 -5.49
N THR A 12 -5.49 7.34 -4.72
CA THR A 12 -5.39 8.62 -4.02
C THR A 12 -4.69 8.39 -2.68
N LEU A 13 -3.45 8.86 -2.54
CA LEU A 13 -2.78 8.88 -1.25
C LEU A 13 -3.39 9.98 -0.38
N THR A 14 -4.11 9.57 0.67
CA THR A 14 -4.57 10.48 1.71
C THR A 14 -3.59 10.39 2.87
N ILE A 15 -3.13 11.55 3.37
CA ILE A 15 -2.25 11.64 4.53
C ILE A 15 -3.06 12.23 5.67
N ASP A 16 -3.25 11.45 6.73
CA ASP A 16 -3.74 11.95 8.01
C ASP A 16 -2.53 12.35 8.87
N THR A 17 -2.40 13.64 9.17
CA THR A 17 -1.29 14.17 9.97
C THR A 17 -1.54 14.08 11.46
N ALA A 18 -2.70 13.61 11.90
CA ALA A 18 -3.00 13.36 13.31
C ALA A 18 -2.60 11.95 13.76
N GLU A 19 -2.48 11.01 12.82
CA GLU A 19 -2.06 9.63 13.07
C GLU A 19 -0.54 9.48 12.95
N GLU A 20 -0.02 8.32 13.36
CA GLU A 20 1.41 8.00 13.33
C GLU A 20 1.71 6.77 12.47
N GLY A 21 2.95 6.68 11.97
CA GLY A 21 3.43 5.51 11.24
C GLY A 21 2.62 5.20 9.97
N PHE A 22 2.17 3.95 9.82
CA PHE A 22 1.40 3.54 8.64
C PHE A 22 -0.05 4.00 8.68
N GLU A 23 -0.62 4.26 9.87
CA GLU A 23 -2.00 4.72 10.04
C GLU A 23 -2.23 6.09 9.39
N MET A 24 -1.16 6.87 9.20
CA MET A 24 -1.18 8.11 8.41
C MET A 24 -1.65 7.92 6.97
N VAL A 25 -1.40 6.75 6.36
CA VAL A 25 -1.55 6.53 4.91
C VAL A 25 -2.26 5.22 4.53
N LEU A 26 -2.43 4.30 5.49
CA LEU A 26 -3.06 3.02 5.29
C LEU A 26 -4.17 2.81 6.32
N LYS A 27 -5.24 2.17 5.87
CA LYS A 27 -6.21 1.54 6.77
C LYS A 27 -5.57 0.30 7.39
N ASP A 28 -6.04 -0.08 8.57
CA ASP A 28 -5.58 -1.26 9.30
C ASP A 28 -5.49 -2.54 8.45
N TYR A 29 -6.52 -2.87 7.67
CA TYR A 29 -6.54 -4.06 6.83
C TYR A 29 -5.51 -4.00 5.68
N GLN A 30 -5.16 -2.79 5.23
CA GLN A 30 -4.17 -2.58 4.17
C GLN A 30 -2.76 -2.81 4.71
N GLU A 31 -2.47 -2.26 5.90
CA GLU A 31 -1.22 -2.52 6.60
C GLU A 31 -1.05 -4.01 6.90
N LEU A 32 -2.08 -4.68 7.44
CA LEU A 32 -2.05 -6.12 7.72
C LEU A 32 -1.78 -6.94 6.46
N ALA A 33 -2.39 -6.57 5.32
CA ALA A 33 -2.16 -7.24 4.04
C ALA A 33 -0.69 -7.11 3.59
N LEU A 34 -0.10 -5.92 3.68
CA LEU A 34 1.32 -5.72 3.33
C LEU A 34 2.25 -6.45 4.29
N ARG A 35 1.99 -6.37 5.60
CA ARG A 35 2.78 -7.09 6.62
C ARG A 35 2.76 -8.58 6.36
N TYR A 36 1.62 -9.16 6.02
CA TYR A 36 1.55 -10.57 5.65
C TYR A 36 2.43 -10.87 4.43
N LEU A 37 2.33 -10.09 3.36
CA LEU A 37 3.15 -10.31 2.16
C LEU A 37 4.65 -10.13 2.40
N TRP A 38 5.06 -9.21 3.28
CA TRP A 38 6.46 -9.04 3.69
C TRP A 38 6.99 -10.25 4.45
N ARG A 39 6.15 -10.93 5.26
CA ARG A 39 6.53 -12.16 5.97
C ARG A 39 6.78 -13.34 5.05
N LEU A 40 6.26 -13.32 3.82
CA LEU A 40 6.40 -14.40 2.84
C LEU A 40 7.68 -14.31 2.01
N ASP A 41 8.53 -13.30 2.23
CA ASP A 41 9.86 -13.15 1.62
C ASP A 41 9.89 -13.42 0.09
N GLY A 42 8.90 -12.89 -0.61
CA GLY A 42 8.78 -12.98 -2.07
C GLY A 42 8.00 -14.17 -2.62
N GLU A 43 7.65 -15.19 -1.82
CA GLU A 43 6.81 -16.32 -2.27
C GLU A 43 5.43 -15.86 -2.74
N GLY A 44 4.90 -14.81 -2.08
CA GLY A 44 3.62 -14.20 -2.37
C GLY A 44 2.42 -15.05 -1.96
N ALA A 45 1.22 -14.51 -2.14
CA ALA A 45 -0.03 -15.14 -1.72
C ALA A 45 -1.18 -14.84 -2.67
N SER A 46 -2.17 -15.73 -2.71
CA SER A 46 -3.41 -15.44 -3.44
C SER A 46 -4.25 -14.41 -2.68
N SER A 47 -5.15 -13.71 -3.39
CA SER A 47 -6.09 -12.79 -2.73
C SER A 47 -7.00 -13.46 -1.69
N ARG A 48 -7.19 -14.79 -1.79
CA ARG A 48 -7.90 -15.56 -0.76
C ARG A 48 -7.05 -15.68 0.50
N ASP A 49 -5.79 -16.05 0.37
CA ASP A 49 -4.89 -16.28 1.50
C ASP A 49 -4.62 -14.97 2.25
N VAL A 50 -4.39 -13.88 1.51
CA VAL A 50 -4.29 -12.54 2.10
C VAL A 50 -5.56 -12.17 2.85
N TRP A 51 -6.74 -12.41 2.26
CA TRP A 51 -8.01 -12.11 2.92
C TRP A 51 -8.24 -12.95 4.18
N MET A 52 -7.87 -14.24 4.17
CA MET A 52 -7.97 -15.10 5.34
C MET A 52 -7.06 -14.60 6.46
N GLN A 53 -5.77 -14.36 6.15
CA GLN A 53 -4.82 -13.87 7.16
C GLN A 53 -5.22 -12.51 7.73
N VAL A 54 -5.67 -11.58 6.88
CA VAL A 54 -6.08 -10.25 7.35
C VAL A 54 -7.28 -10.34 8.30
N ASN A 55 -8.26 -11.20 8.03
CA ASN A 55 -9.41 -11.37 8.93
C ASN A 55 -9.06 -12.13 10.22
N GLU A 56 -8.03 -12.97 10.21
CA GLU A 56 -7.48 -13.59 11.42
C GLU A 56 -6.76 -12.56 12.29
N ASP A 57 -5.96 -11.68 11.66
CA ASP A 57 -5.15 -10.67 12.35
C ASP A 57 -5.99 -9.44 12.79
N LEU A 58 -7.15 -9.19 12.17
CA LEU A 58 -8.05 -8.09 12.50
C LEU A 58 -8.68 -8.27 13.90
N LYS A 59 -8.40 -7.34 14.80
CA LYS A 59 -8.93 -7.33 16.16
C LYS A 59 -10.29 -6.64 16.27
N GLY A 60 -11.03 -6.97 17.34
CA GLY A 60 -12.26 -6.28 17.73
C GLY A 60 -13.53 -6.75 17.02
N GLY A 61 -13.56 -8.01 16.53
CA GLY A 61 -14.73 -8.56 15.83
C GLY A 61 -15.01 -7.94 14.46
N ARG A 62 -14.05 -7.18 13.94
CA ARG A 62 -14.13 -6.54 12.62
C ARG A 62 -13.76 -7.55 11.54
N SER A 63 -14.32 -7.37 10.36
CA SER A 63 -13.97 -8.16 9.18
C SER A 63 -13.95 -7.28 7.96
N ILE A 64 -13.20 -7.70 6.95
CA ILE A 64 -13.10 -7.02 5.66
C ILE A 64 -13.53 -7.95 4.53
N SER A 65 -14.17 -7.37 3.52
CA SER A 65 -14.57 -8.14 2.35
C SER A 65 -13.36 -8.57 1.51
N ARG A 66 -13.46 -9.74 0.86
CA ARG A 66 -12.43 -10.18 -0.09
C ARG A 66 -12.29 -9.23 -1.28
N ALA A 67 -13.38 -8.58 -1.69
CA ALA A 67 -13.36 -7.58 -2.76
C ALA A 67 -12.49 -6.37 -2.39
N SER A 68 -12.57 -5.89 -1.14
CA SER A 68 -11.73 -4.80 -0.64
C SER A 68 -10.24 -5.17 -0.64
N ILE A 69 -9.90 -6.41 -0.29
CA ILE A 69 -8.53 -6.94 -0.40
C ILE A 69 -8.08 -7.00 -1.86
N ILE A 70 -8.90 -7.52 -2.76
CA ILE A 70 -8.56 -7.60 -4.20
C ILE A 70 -8.30 -6.22 -4.79
N ASN A 71 -9.16 -5.24 -4.49
CA ASN A 71 -9.00 -3.88 -4.97
C ASN A 71 -7.69 -3.29 -4.46
N PHE A 72 -7.43 -3.38 -3.16
CA PHE A 72 -6.18 -2.90 -2.59
C PHE A 72 -4.94 -3.58 -3.20
N LEU A 73 -4.95 -4.90 -3.35
CA LEU A 73 -3.82 -5.63 -3.94
C LEU A 73 -3.57 -5.22 -5.39
N ASN A 74 -4.62 -4.98 -6.18
CA ASN A 74 -4.47 -4.49 -7.56
C ASN A 74 -3.98 -3.04 -7.60
N ASP A 75 -4.51 -2.16 -6.76
CA ASP A 75 -4.03 -0.77 -6.65
C ASP A 75 -2.52 -0.75 -6.32
N MET A 76 -2.06 -1.62 -5.43
CA MET A 76 -0.64 -1.72 -5.08
C MET A 76 0.23 -2.35 -6.17
N VAL A 77 -0.34 -3.16 -7.07
CA VAL A 77 0.33 -3.61 -8.29
C VAL A 77 0.47 -2.45 -9.28
N ASP A 78 -0.60 -1.68 -9.47
CA ASP A 78 -0.63 -0.53 -10.38
C ASP A 78 0.38 0.54 -9.93
N GLU A 79 0.51 0.76 -8.61
CA GLU A 79 1.51 1.64 -8.00
C GLU A 79 2.94 1.07 -8.01
N GLY A 80 3.12 -0.18 -8.45
CA GLY A 80 4.42 -0.84 -8.54
C GLY A 80 5.01 -1.27 -7.20
N VAL A 81 4.21 -1.32 -6.12
CA VAL A 81 4.61 -1.78 -4.79
C VAL A 81 4.53 -3.31 -4.69
N LEU A 82 3.54 -3.90 -5.34
CA LEU A 82 3.39 -5.34 -5.48
C LEU A 82 3.65 -5.76 -6.92
N SER A 83 3.97 -7.04 -7.10
CA SER A 83 3.90 -7.74 -8.38
C SER A 83 2.87 -8.86 -8.28
N TYR A 84 2.53 -9.47 -9.42
CA TYR A 84 1.83 -10.75 -9.39
C TYR A 84 2.37 -11.71 -10.44
N THR A 85 2.21 -13.00 -10.16
CA THR A 85 2.29 -14.05 -11.18
C THR A 85 0.91 -14.67 -11.39
N GLU A 86 0.66 -15.18 -12.59
CA GLU A 86 -0.57 -15.91 -12.88
C GLU A 86 -0.32 -17.41 -12.79
N THR A 87 -1.22 -18.09 -12.07
CA THR A 87 -1.23 -19.54 -11.93
C THR A 87 -2.58 -20.09 -12.36
N THR A 88 -2.60 -21.28 -12.94
CA THR A 88 -3.82 -21.97 -13.35
C THR A 88 -4.04 -23.18 -12.46
N GLY A 89 -5.26 -23.37 -11.97
CA GLY A 89 -5.63 -24.58 -11.23
C GLY A 89 -7.13 -24.84 -11.27
N LYS A 90 -7.61 -25.80 -10.45
CA LYS A 90 -9.05 -26.02 -10.26
C LYS A 90 -9.69 -24.70 -9.80
N GLY A 91 -10.59 -24.14 -10.61
CA GLY A 91 -11.22 -22.83 -10.37
C GLY A 91 -10.75 -21.67 -11.27
N GLY A 92 -9.87 -21.92 -12.25
CA GLY A 92 -9.45 -20.91 -13.23
C GLY A 92 -8.13 -20.22 -12.90
N HIS A 93 -7.90 -19.06 -13.53
CA HIS A 93 -6.71 -18.24 -13.34
C HIS A 93 -6.71 -17.58 -11.95
N ARG A 94 -5.54 -17.58 -11.30
CA ARG A 94 -5.34 -17.03 -9.96
C ARG A 94 -4.08 -16.16 -9.99
N ARG A 95 -4.16 -14.97 -9.40
CA ARG A 95 -2.99 -14.13 -9.14
C ARG A 95 -2.36 -14.50 -7.81
N ILE A 96 -1.04 -14.65 -7.80
CA ILE A 96 -0.21 -14.74 -6.61
C ILE A 96 0.54 -13.42 -6.50
N TYR A 97 0.21 -12.62 -5.48
CA TYR A 97 0.74 -11.29 -5.26
C TYR A 97 1.99 -11.38 -4.38
N SER A 98 3.08 -10.72 -4.78
CA SER A 98 4.33 -10.69 -4.02
C SER A 98 4.82 -9.26 -3.80
N ALA A 99 5.49 -9.03 -2.67
CA ALA A 99 6.01 -7.72 -2.32
C ALA A 99 7.28 -7.41 -3.14
N LYS A 100 7.35 -6.20 -3.71
CA LYS A 100 8.57 -5.68 -4.36
C LYS A 100 9.41 -4.82 -3.42
N TYR A 101 8.81 -4.40 -2.32
CA TYR A 101 9.44 -3.65 -1.24
C TYR A 101 9.22 -4.39 0.07
N ASN A 102 10.24 -4.40 0.94
CA ASN A 102 10.04 -4.71 2.35
C ASN A 102 9.46 -3.49 3.11
N GLU A 103 9.23 -3.64 4.42
CA GLU A 103 8.66 -2.57 5.25
C GLU A 103 9.47 -1.26 5.19
N ALA A 104 10.80 -1.34 5.30
CA ALA A 104 11.66 -0.16 5.30
C ALA A 104 11.68 0.53 3.94
N GLU A 105 11.75 -0.23 2.86
CA GLU A 105 11.70 0.28 1.49
C GLU A 105 10.33 0.91 1.19
N TYR A 106 9.25 0.34 1.71
CA TYR A 106 7.91 0.90 1.55
C TYR A 106 7.75 2.25 2.28
N LYS A 107 8.31 2.40 3.48
CA LYS A 107 8.38 3.70 4.18
C LYS A 107 9.11 4.74 3.33
N GLN A 108 10.24 4.36 2.71
CA GLN A 108 10.96 5.24 1.80
C GLN A 108 10.15 5.57 0.53
N TYR A 109 9.41 4.62 -0.01
CA TYR A 109 8.51 4.84 -1.14
C TYR A 109 7.44 5.90 -0.78
N ILE A 110 6.77 5.78 0.37
CA ILE A 110 5.78 6.77 0.83
C ILE A 110 6.42 8.15 0.93
N ALA A 111 7.52 8.28 1.68
CA ALA A 111 8.19 9.55 1.88
C ALA A 111 8.61 10.20 0.55
N ARG A 112 9.17 9.40 -0.36
CA ARG A 112 9.58 9.85 -1.70
C ARG A 112 8.39 10.31 -2.52
N THR A 113 7.28 9.58 -2.52
CA THR A 113 6.07 9.94 -3.26
C THR A 113 5.51 11.28 -2.78
N VAL A 114 5.41 11.48 -1.47
CA VAL A 114 4.94 12.75 -0.88
C VAL A 114 5.88 13.89 -1.23
N LEU A 115 7.19 13.73 -0.96
CA LEU A 115 8.18 14.78 -1.22
C LEU A 115 8.26 15.13 -2.72
N LYS A 116 8.19 14.14 -3.61
CA LYS A 116 8.20 14.37 -5.06
C LYS A 116 6.99 15.21 -5.49
N ASN A 117 5.81 14.95 -4.92
CA ASN A 117 4.61 15.72 -5.23
C ASN A 117 4.72 17.16 -4.70
N LEU A 118 5.20 17.33 -3.46
CA LEU A 118 5.44 18.65 -2.88
C LEU A 118 6.49 19.45 -3.67
N LEU A 119 7.59 18.82 -4.07
CA LEU A 119 8.62 19.44 -4.90
C LEU A 119 8.13 19.79 -6.32
N ARG A 120 7.14 19.07 -6.85
CA ARG A 120 6.54 19.38 -8.15
C ARG A 120 5.57 20.55 -8.05
N ASP A 121 4.66 20.52 -7.08
CA ASP A 121 3.52 21.45 -7.00
C ASP A 121 3.85 22.71 -6.17
N PHE A 122 4.77 22.61 -5.21
CA PHE A 122 5.23 23.69 -4.32
C PHE A 122 6.76 23.72 -4.20
N PRO A 123 7.53 23.82 -5.31
CA PRO A 123 8.98 23.61 -5.33
C PRO A 123 9.76 24.50 -4.35
N ASP A 124 9.54 25.82 -4.39
CA ASP A 124 10.34 26.78 -3.61
C ASP A 124 9.99 26.74 -2.12
N ALA A 125 8.70 26.63 -1.79
CA ALA A 125 8.23 26.46 -0.42
C ALA A 125 8.79 25.16 0.19
N THR A 126 8.68 24.04 -0.54
CA THR A 126 9.19 22.74 -0.09
C THR A 126 10.69 22.77 0.14
N ARG A 127 11.48 23.32 -0.78
CA ARG A 127 12.94 23.46 -0.62
C ARG A 127 13.33 24.36 0.55
N THR A 128 12.57 25.43 0.79
CA THR A 128 12.83 26.34 1.91
C THR A 128 12.59 25.64 3.24
N VAL A 129 11.47 24.91 3.37
CA VAL A 129 11.14 24.16 4.59
C VAL A 129 12.12 23.01 4.82
N LEU A 130 12.53 22.27 3.77
CA LEU A 130 13.51 21.20 3.91
C LEU A 130 14.83 21.66 4.56
N LYS A 131 15.31 22.87 4.23
CA LYS A 131 16.51 23.47 4.84
C LYS A 131 16.35 23.84 6.33
N GLN A 132 15.11 23.87 6.83
CA GLN A 132 14.80 24.25 8.21
C GLN A 132 14.55 23.03 9.12
N VAL A 133 14.26 21.87 8.53
CA VAL A 133 13.92 20.63 9.24
C VAL A 133 15.00 19.55 9.17
N GLU A 134 16.05 19.77 8.36
CA GLU A 134 17.34 19.06 8.44
C GLU A 134 18.18 19.58 9.61
#